data_AF-I4YPJ4-F1
#
_entry.id   AF-I4YPJ4-F1
#
_cell.length_a   1.000
_cell.length_b   1.000
_cell.length_c   1.000
_cell.angle_alpha   90.00
_cell.angle_beta   90.00
_cell.angle_gamma   90.00
#
_symmetry.space_group_name_H-M   'P 1'
#
loop_
_entity.id
_entity.type
_entity.pdbx_description
1 polymer ?
#
loop_
_entity_poly.entity_id
_entity_poly.type
_entity_poly.pdbx_seq_one_letter_code
_entity_poly.pdbx_strand_id
1 'polypeptide(L)'
;MKGMRIIGRAGALALLIVATGASAEEGEAMKSILGSIGIIPKEKAPIVYNERAPLVLPPKMDLPAPAPGGGAEARNGNWPKDPDVAARRKAAAEARTPYTSSEYYKNSEGKRLSIEEMRAGRNPNASAGPQMPVGRQADIARMTPDELRAFTKEEKPELQGNGLDRRYLSDPPGDLLRAQGGRKLKASSDPIISGDPDSPSAYLRQQQSRQ
;
A
#
# COMPACT_ATOMS: atom_id res chain seq x y z
N MET A 1 -18.47 67.72 74.69
CA MET A 1 -18.07 68.72 73.68
C MET A 1 -17.30 68.01 72.59
N LYS A 2 -17.62 68.29 71.31
CA LYS A 2 -16.76 68.21 70.10
C LYS A 2 -15.84 66.98 69.99
N GLY A 3 -16.06 66.03 69.09
CA GLY A 3 -16.26 66.23 67.65
C GLY A 3 -14.92 66.14 66.91
N MET A 4 -14.85 65.18 65.98
CA MET A 4 -13.98 65.13 64.79
C MET A 4 -12.50 64.70 64.98
N ARG A 5 -12.06 63.68 64.20
CA ARG A 5 -11.12 63.79 63.04
C ARG A 5 -10.66 62.38 62.58
N ILE A 6 -11.03 61.97 61.36
CA ILE A 6 -10.25 62.01 60.09
C ILE A 6 -9.10 60.98 60.01
N ILE A 7 -9.33 59.97 59.15
CA ILE A 7 -8.50 59.41 58.06
C ILE A 7 -6.97 59.38 58.26
N GLY A 8 -6.38 58.19 58.13
CA GLY A 8 -4.97 58.02 57.75
C GLY A 8 -4.65 56.56 57.43
N ARG A 9 -4.38 56.26 56.15
CA ARG A 9 -3.89 54.96 55.64
C ARG A 9 -2.39 54.81 55.87
N ALA A 10 -1.95 53.55 55.98
CA ALA A 10 -0.60 52.96 55.78
C ALA A 10 -0.28 52.09 57.00
N GLY A 11 0.08 50.81 56.91
CA GLY A 11 0.83 50.10 55.89
C GLY A 11 1.90 49.28 56.63
N ALA A 12 2.24 48.10 56.09
CA ALA A 12 3.27 47.15 56.55
C ALA A 12 2.93 46.34 57.82
N LEU A 13 2.69 45.02 57.72
CA LEU A 13 3.66 43.93 57.49
C LEU A 13 4.59 43.74 58.69
N ALA A 14 4.32 42.72 59.51
CA ALA A 14 5.35 42.00 60.26
C ALA A 14 4.81 40.63 60.71
N LEU A 15 5.35 39.59 60.07
CA LEU A 15 5.36 38.20 60.51
C LEU A 15 5.91 38.11 61.94
N LEU A 16 5.16 37.50 62.86
CA LEU A 16 5.64 37.10 64.17
C LEU A 16 5.14 35.67 64.45
N ILE A 17 6.04 34.71 64.31
CA ILE A 17 5.88 33.30 64.66
C ILE A 17 6.42 33.12 66.08
N VAL A 18 5.55 32.84 67.04
CA VAL A 18 5.80 32.31 68.41
C VAL A 18 4.40 31.96 68.95
N ALA A 19 4.07 30.85 69.60
CA ALA A 19 4.68 29.56 69.91
C ALA A 19 3.55 28.68 70.54
N THR A 20 3.85 27.41 70.77
CA THR A 20 3.22 26.49 71.75
C THR A 20 1.82 25.92 71.47
N GLY A 21 1.74 24.59 71.45
CA GLY A 21 0.71 23.86 72.20
C GLY A 21 -0.41 23.20 71.40
N ALA A 22 -0.26 21.89 71.21
CA ALA A 22 -1.35 20.92 71.10
C ALA A 22 -2.41 21.16 70.01
N SER A 23 -1.99 20.97 68.76
CA SER A 23 -2.95 20.88 67.65
C SER A 23 -2.91 19.49 67.05
N ALA A 24 -3.47 18.52 67.78
CA ALA A 24 -3.89 17.26 67.17
C ALA A 24 -4.85 17.51 65.99
N GLU A 25 -5.55 18.65 66.00
CA GLU A 25 -6.40 19.15 64.93
C GLU A 25 -5.63 19.83 63.78
N GLU A 26 -4.53 20.57 64.04
CA GLU A 26 -3.68 21.12 62.96
C GLU A 26 -2.90 20.01 62.23
N GLY A 27 -2.60 18.89 62.88
CA GLY A 27 -1.99 17.73 62.21
C GLY A 27 -2.87 17.21 61.08
N GLU A 28 -4.17 17.03 61.32
CA GLU A 28 -5.14 16.58 60.33
C GLU A 28 -5.50 17.69 59.32
N ALA A 29 -5.58 18.95 59.74
CA ALA A 29 -5.79 20.09 58.83
C ALA A 29 -4.60 20.29 57.87
N MET A 30 -3.37 20.24 58.39
CA MET A 30 -2.14 20.29 57.60
C MET A 30 -2.03 19.07 56.69
N LYS A 31 -2.36 17.86 57.16
CA LYS A 31 -2.41 16.64 56.33
C LYS A 31 -3.48 16.73 55.24
N SER A 32 -4.62 17.36 55.50
CA SER A 32 -5.68 17.62 54.52
C SER A 32 -5.24 18.62 53.45
N ILE A 33 -4.57 19.71 53.86
CA ILE A 33 -4.02 20.72 52.94
C ILE A 33 -2.87 20.12 52.11
N LEU A 34 -1.92 19.42 52.73
CA LEU A 34 -0.81 18.76 52.04
C LEU A 34 -1.29 17.59 51.17
N GLY A 35 -2.37 16.92 51.56
CA GLY A 35 -3.06 15.93 50.74
C GLY A 35 -3.87 16.54 49.59
N SER A 36 -4.32 17.79 49.71
CA SER A 36 -4.99 18.54 48.63
C SER A 36 -4.01 19.04 47.57
N ILE A 37 -2.79 19.41 47.99
CA ILE A 37 -1.72 19.86 47.10
C ILE A 37 -0.84 18.71 46.58
N GLY A 38 -1.13 17.47 47.01
CA GLY A 38 -0.51 16.25 46.48
C GLY A 38 0.85 15.89 47.07
N ILE A 39 1.29 16.55 48.14
CA ILE A 39 2.57 16.27 48.83
C ILE A 39 2.47 15.01 49.68
N ILE A 40 1.32 14.80 50.34
CA ILE A 40 1.05 13.60 51.14
C ILE A 40 0.01 12.76 50.39
N PRO A 41 0.27 11.47 50.11
CA PRO A 41 -0.74 10.62 49.50
C PRO A 41 -1.94 10.50 50.46
N LYS A 42 -3.12 10.96 50.02
CA LYS A 42 -4.37 10.78 50.77
C LYS A 42 -4.56 9.30 51.10
N GLU A 43 -4.87 9.00 52.37
CA GLU A 43 -5.29 7.66 52.79
C GLU A 43 -6.55 7.27 52.01
N LYS A 44 -6.39 6.35 51.05
CA LYS A 44 -7.51 5.83 50.25
C LYS A 44 -8.14 4.70 51.05
N ALA A 45 -9.47 4.73 51.17
CA ALA A 45 -10.20 3.61 51.74
C ALA A 45 -9.81 2.30 51.01
N PRO A 46 -9.59 1.20 51.74
CA PRO A 46 -9.21 -0.06 51.12
C PRO A 46 -10.31 -0.50 50.15
N ILE A 47 -9.95 -0.65 48.89
CA ILE A 47 -10.86 -1.14 47.86
C ILE A 47 -11.07 -2.63 48.14
N VAL A 48 -12.29 -3.00 48.51
CA VAL A 48 -12.68 -4.41 48.69
C VAL A 48 -12.85 -5.01 47.30
N TYR A 49 -11.80 -5.64 46.80
CA TYR A 49 -11.85 -6.38 45.55
C TYR A 49 -12.54 -7.72 45.79
N ASN A 50 -13.70 -7.90 45.17
CA ASN A 50 -14.33 -9.21 45.08
C ASN A 50 -13.82 -9.90 43.81
N GLU A 51 -13.56 -11.20 43.93
CA GLU A 51 -13.26 -12.03 42.78
C GLU A 51 -14.42 -11.98 41.78
N ARG A 52 -14.08 -11.89 40.49
CA ARG A 52 -15.06 -12.02 39.42
C ARG A 52 -15.43 -13.50 39.31
N ALA A 53 -16.69 -13.79 39.01
CA ALA A 53 -17.12 -15.17 38.78
C ALA A 53 -16.22 -15.84 37.72
N PRO A 54 -15.87 -17.13 37.89
CA PRO A 54 -15.01 -17.84 36.97
C PRO A 54 -15.66 -17.92 35.58
N LEU A 55 -14.82 -17.87 34.54
CA LEU A 55 -15.28 -17.96 33.16
C LEU A 55 -15.83 -19.37 32.89
N VAL A 56 -17.13 -19.47 32.59
CA VAL A 56 -17.77 -20.73 32.23
C VAL A 56 -17.33 -21.11 30.82
N LEU A 57 -16.63 -22.23 30.71
CA LEU A 57 -16.23 -22.80 29.42
C LEU A 57 -17.45 -23.42 28.71
N PRO A 58 -17.54 -23.28 27.37
CA PRO A 58 -18.58 -23.96 26.62
C PRO A 58 -18.41 -25.50 26.71
N PRO A 59 -19.51 -26.28 26.63
CA PRO A 59 -19.47 -27.74 26.82
C PRO A 59 -18.62 -28.50 25.79
N LYS A 60 -18.39 -27.89 24.62
CA LYS A 60 -17.56 -28.44 23.54
C LYS A 60 -16.58 -27.37 23.11
N MET A 61 -15.30 -27.71 23.15
CA MET A 61 -14.19 -26.88 22.69
C MET A 61 -13.82 -27.15 21.23
N ASP A 62 -14.51 -28.09 20.57
CA ASP A 62 -14.31 -28.39 19.16
C ASP A 62 -14.76 -27.21 18.30
N LEU A 63 -13.80 -26.62 17.59
CA LEU A 63 -14.11 -25.64 16.57
C LEU A 63 -14.79 -26.34 15.39
N PRO A 64 -15.82 -25.72 14.78
CA PRO A 64 -16.35 -26.21 13.52
C PRO A 64 -15.22 -26.28 12.48
N ALA A 65 -15.28 -27.31 11.62
CA ALA A 65 -14.31 -27.49 10.55
C ALA A 65 -14.15 -26.20 9.73
N PRO A 66 -12.92 -25.86 9.30
CA PRO A 66 -12.70 -24.68 8.47
C PRO A 66 -13.58 -24.77 7.22
N ALA A 67 -14.20 -23.64 6.86
CA ALA A 67 -15.04 -23.59 5.67
C ALA A 67 -14.26 -24.13 4.46
N PRO A 68 -14.89 -24.94 3.59
CA PRO A 68 -14.23 -25.48 2.40
C PRO A 68 -13.59 -24.34 1.62
N GLY A 69 -12.33 -24.55 1.22
CA GLY A 69 -11.49 -23.51 0.63
C GLY A 69 -12.21 -22.74 -0.48
N GLY A 70 -12.25 -21.42 -0.31
CA GLY A 70 -13.01 -20.50 -1.14
C GLY A 70 -13.50 -19.36 -0.25
N GLY A 71 -12.94 -18.17 -0.42
CA GLY A 71 -13.30 -16.99 0.38
C GLY A 71 -14.79 -16.65 0.28
N ALA A 72 -15.21 -15.54 0.90
CA ALA A 72 -16.60 -15.07 0.84
C ALA A 72 -17.18 -15.02 -0.61
N GLU A 73 -16.30 -14.79 -1.59
CA GLU A 73 -16.60 -14.80 -3.04
C GLU A 73 -17.10 -16.16 -3.56
N ALA A 74 -16.60 -17.29 -3.03
CA ALA A 74 -17.00 -18.63 -3.45
C ALA A 74 -18.35 -19.03 -2.84
N ARG A 75 -18.69 -18.45 -1.69
CA ARG A 75 -19.91 -18.75 -0.94
C ARG A 75 -21.09 -17.93 -1.42
N ASN A 76 -20.84 -16.73 -1.93
CA ASN A 76 -21.87 -15.81 -2.40
C ASN A 76 -21.54 -15.30 -3.81
N GLY A 77 -22.17 -15.89 -4.83
CA GLY A 77 -21.95 -15.52 -6.23
C GLY A 77 -22.35 -14.08 -6.61
N ASN A 78 -23.07 -13.38 -5.72
CA ASN A 78 -23.44 -11.97 -5.89
C ASN A 78 -22.33 -10.98 -5.50
N TRP A 79 -21.22 -11.42 -4.89
CA TRP A 79 -20.13 -10.50 -4.58
C TRP A 79 -19.31 -10.19 -5.83
N PRO A 80 -18.91 -8.93 -6.04
CA PRO A 80 -17.98 -8.58 -7.09
C PRO A 80 -16.69 -9.39 -6.97
N LYS A 81 -16.22 -9.94 -8.09
CA LYS A 81 -14.93 -10.64 -8.13
C LYS A 81 -13.82 -9.60 -8.19
N ASP A 82 -12.92 -9.66 -7.24
CA ASP A 82 -11.75 -8.78 -7.23
C ASP A 82 -10.80 -9.16 -8.38
N PRO A 83 -10.45 -8.22 -9.29
CA PRO A 83 -9.54 -8.49 -10.39
C PRO A 83 -8.15 -8.95 -9.91
N ASP A 84 -7.67 -8.49 -8.77
CA ASP A 84 -6.35 -8.84 -8.25
C ASP A 84 -6.34 -10.28 -7.73
N VAL A 85 -7.39 -10.69 -7.03
CA VAL A 85 -7.57 -12.08 -6.58
C VAL A 85 -7.73 -13.01 -7.78
N ALA A 86 -8.45 -12.59 -8.82
CA ALA A 86 -8.59 -13.34 -10.06
C ALA A 86 -7.25 -13.48 -10.80
N ALA A 87 -6.48 -12.40 -10.92
CA ALA A 87 -5.14 -12.41 -11.51
C ALA A 87 -4.19 -13.34 -10.73
N ARG A 88 -4.22 -13.28 -9.40
CA ARG A 88 -3.41 -14.16 -8.55
C ARG A 88 -3.78 -15.62 -8.72
N ARG A 89 -5.07 -15.95 -8.78
CA ARG A 89 -5.55 -17.32 -9.03
C ARG A 89 -5.13 -17.81 -10.42
N LYS A 90 -5.22 -16.96 -11.44
CA LYS A 90 -4.78 -17.29 -12.80
C LYS A 90 -3.27 -17.55 -12.85
N ALA A 91 -2.46 -16.68 -12.26
CA ALA A 91 -1.01 -16.85 -12.20
C ALA A 91 -0.61 -18.14 -11.47
N ALA A 92 -1.28 -18.47 -10.35
CA ALA A 92 -1.04 -19.73 -9.63
C ALA A 92 -1.43 -20.97 -10.46
N ALA A 93 -2.51 -20.90 -11.23
CA ALA A 93 -2.93 -21.98 -12.13
C ALA A 93 -1.95 -22.14 -13.30
N GLU A 94 -1.50 -21.03 -13.90
CA GLU A 94 -0.49 -21.02 -14.96
C GLU A 94 0.84 -21.59 -14.47
N ALA A 95 1.28 -21.23 -13.26
CA ALA A 95 2.51 -21.75 -12.65
C ALA A 95 2.46 -23.27 -12.39
N ARG A 96 1.26 -23.83 -12.13
CA ARG A 96 1.07 -25.27 -11.93
C ARG A 96 0.92 -26.04 -13.26
N THR A 97 0.62 -25.33 -14.35
CA THR A 97 0.38 -25.96 -15.65
C THR A 97 1.72 -26.39 -16.27
N PRO A 98 1.88 -27.65 -16.71
CA PRO A 98 3.10 -28.08 -17.38
C PRO A 98 3.29 -27.30 -18.69
N TYR A 99 4.55 -27.08 -19.09
CA TYR A 99 4.88 -26.27 -20.27
C TYR A 99 4.13 -26.72 -21.53
N THR A 100 3.98 -28.03 -21.75
CA THR A 100 3.25 -28.61 -22.91
C THR A 100 1.76 -28.30 -22.93
N SER A 101 1.17 -27.95 -21.80
CA SER A 101 -0.25 -27.56 -21.70
C SER A 101 -0.44 -26.05 -21.56
N SER A 102 0.65 -25.28 -21.53
CA SER A 102 0.59 -23.82 -21.44
C SER A 102 -0.02 -23.21 -22.70
N GLU A 103 -0.70 -22.08 -22.54
CA GLU A 103 -1.24 -21.31 -23.66
C GLU A 103 -0.15 -20.86 -24.64
N TYR A 104 1.04 -20.51 -24.12
CA TYR A 104 2.20 -20.19 -24.93
C TYR A 104 2.60 -21.35 -25.84
N TYR A 105 2.66 -22.58 -25.31
CA TYR A 105 3.00 -23.75 -26.10
C TYR A 105 1.95 -24.07 -27.17
N LYS A 106 0.66 -23.94 -26.85
CA LYS A 106 -0.44 -24.14 -27.80
C LYS A 106 -0.39 -23.15 -28.98
N ASN A 107 0.03 -21.91 -28.70
CA ASN A 107 0.12 -20.84 -29.68
C ASN A 107 1.49 -20.75 -30.35
N SER A 108 2.47 -21.57 -29.93
CA SER A 108 3.80 -21.57 -30.51
C SER A 108 3.85 -22.38 -31.80
N GLU A 109 4.60 -21.89 -32.80
CA GLU A 109 4.88 -22.64 -34.04
C GLU A 109 5.76 -23.88 -33.79
N GLY A 110 6.33 -24.00 -32.58
CA GLY A 110 7.06 -25.18 -32.10
C GLY A 110 6.18 -26.31 -31.56
N LYS A 111 4.85 -26.20 -31.66
CA LYS A 111 3.93 -27.30 -31.32
C LYS A 111 4.31 -28.54 -32.15
N ARG A 112 4.41 -29.69 -31.47
CA ARG A 112 4.62 -30.96 -32.17
C ARG A 112 3.41 -31.26 -33.05
N LEU A 113 3.63 -31.37 -34.36
CA LEU A 113 2.59 -31.78 -35.30
C LEU A 113 2.13 -33.20 -34.98
N SER A 114 0.82 -33.41 -35.03
CA SER A 114 0.27 -34.76 -34.94
C SER A 114 0.67 -35.56 -36.19
N ILE A 115 0.62 -36.89 -36.08
CA ILE A 115 0.88 -37.78 -37.22
C ILE A 115 -0.11 -37.52 -38.36
N GLU A 116 -1.34 -37.12 -38.04
CA GLU A 116 -2.37 -36.79 -39.01
C GLU A 116 -2.08 -35.45 -39.70
N GLU A 117 -1.68 -34.41 -38.94
CA GLU A 117 -1.27 -33.11 -39.48
C GLU A 117 -0.04 -33.26 -40.41
N MET A 118 0.95 -34.08 -40.01
CA MET A 118 2.10 -34.39 -40.87
C MET A 118 1.72 -35.15 -42.14
N ARG A 119 0.73 -36.04 -42.07
CA ARG A 119 0.22 -36.77 -43.24
C ARG A 119 -0.58 -35.85 -44.16
N ALA A 120 -1.38 -34.95 -43.61
CA ALA A 120 -2.18 -33.98 -44.37
C ALA A 120 -1.29 -32.97 -45.13
N GLY A 121 -0.17 -32.56 -44.52
CA GLY A 121 0.82 -31.70 -45.18
C GLY A 121 1.75 -32.42 -46.18
N ARG A 122 1.73 -33.75 -46.25
CA ARG A 122 2.59 -34.52 -47.15
C ARG A 122 2.01 -34.48 -48.56
N ASN A 123 2.69 -33.78 -49.47
CA ASN A 123 2.36 -33.81 -50.90
C ASN A 123 2.72 -35.21 -51.48
N PRO A 124 1.75 -35.99 -51.99
CA PRO A 124 2.00 -37.33 -52.55
C PRO A 124 2.83 -37.30 -53.84
N ASN A 125 2.94 -36.14 -54.50
CA ASN A 125 3.74 -35.94 -55.72
C ASN A 125 5.11 -35.31 -55.43
N ALA A 126 5.46 -35.04 -54.17
CA ALA A 126 6.79 -34.58 -53.81
C ALA A 126 7.77 -35.76 -53.83
N SER A 127 8.41 -35.98 -54.97
CA SER A 127 9.57 -36.88 -55.05
C SER A 127 10.65 -36.37 -54.10
N ALA A 128 11.08 -37.21 -53.15
CA ALA A 128 12.23 -36.96 -52.30
C ALA A 128 13.50 -37.01 -53.15
N GLY A 129 13.76 -35.93 -53.89
CA GLY A 129 15.04 -35.71 -54.54
C GLY A 129 16.16 -35.66 -53.48
N PRO A 130 17.42 -35.93 -53.87
CA PRO A 130 18.56 -35.78 -52.98
C PRO A 130 18.55 -34.38 -52.37
N GLN A 131 18.68 -34.30 -51.04
CA GLN A 131 18.69 -33.04 -50.32
C GLN A 131 19.92 -32.24 -50.76
N MET A 132 19.74 -31.33 -51.70
CA MET A 132 20.75 -30.32 -52.01
C MET A 132 20.86 -29.40 -50.79
N PRO A 133 22.09 -29.03 -50.36
CA PRO A 133 22.27 -28.08 -49.29
C PRO A 133 21.65 -26.75 -49.73
N VAL A 134 20.50 -26.43 -49.15
CA VAL A 134 19.84 -25.14 -49.33
C VAL A 134 20.79 -24.05 -48.82
N GLY A 135 21.14 -23.15 -49.72
CA GLY A 135 22.30 -22.28 -49.59
C GLY A 135 22.21 -21.25 -48.45
N ARG A 136 23.40 -20.87 -47.96
CA ARG A 136 23.96 -19.57 -47.53
C ARG A 136 23.11 -18.52 -46.78
N GLN A 137 21.82 -18.73 -46.58
CA GLN A 137 20.92 -17.89 -45.79
C GLN A 137 20.65 -18.52 -44.41
N ALA A 138 20.93 -19.83 -44.24
CA ALA A 138 20.86 -20.53 -42.96
C ALA A 138 22.08 -20.27 -42.05
N ASP A 139 23.14 -19.67 -42.59
CA ASP A 139 24.41 -19.46 -41.86
C ASP A 139 24.34 -18.27 -40.88
N ILE A 140 23.31 -17.43 -40.95
CA ILE A 140 23.09 -16.36 -39.95
C ILE A 140 22.74 -16.96 -38.58
N ALA A 141 22.22 -18.20 -38.53
CA ALA A 141 21.72 -18.82 -37.30
C ALA A 141 22.77 -19.65 -36.54
N ARG A 142 23.98 -19.85 -37.09
CA ARG A 142 25.06 -20.56 -36.41
C ARG A 142 26.36 -19.79 -36.52
N MET A 143 26.45 -18.67 -35.79
CA MET A 143 27.75 -18.06 -35.54
C MET A 143 28.63 -19.03 -34.74
N THR A 144 29.90 -19.10 -35.10
CA THR A 144 30.89 -19.85 -34.33
C THR A 144 31.15 -19.16 -32.99
N PRO A 145 31.60 -19.88 -31.94
CA PRO A 145 31.87 -19.28 -30.64
C PRO A 145 32.88 -18.12 -30.65
N ASP A 146 33.76 -18.06 -31.65
CA ASP A 146 34.71 -16.94 -31.82
C ASP A 146 34.07 -15.75 -32.54
N GLU A 147 33.17 -15.96 -33.50
CA GLU A 147 32.38 -14.88 -34.11
C GLU A 147 31.44 -14.21 -33.10
N LEU A 148 30.79 -15.00 -32.24
CA LEU A 148 29.97 -14.47 -31.14
C LEU A 148 30.80 -13.60 -30.17
N ARG A 149 32.05 -13.99 -29.88
CA ARG A 149 32.97 -13.22 -29.03
C ARG A 149 33.46 -11.94 -29.70
N ALA A 150 33.51 -11.88 -31.03
CA ALA A 150 33.83 -10.66 -31.76
C ALA A 150 32.66 -9.65 -31.76
N PHE A 151 31.41 -10.12 -31.69
CA PHE A 151 30.22 -9.27 -31.60
C PHE A 151 29.91 -8.76 -30.19
N THR A 152 30.42 -9.41 -29.14
CA THR A 152 30.35 -8.89 -27.77
C THR A 152 31.29 -7.70 -27.61
N LYS A 153 30.85 -6.54 -28.08
CA LYS A 153 31.47 -5.26 -27.74
C LYS A 153 31.30 -5.04 -26.24
N GLU A 154 32.40 -4.82 -25.52
CA GLU A 154 32.43 -4.48 -24.09
C GLU A 154 31.88 -3.06 -23.84
N GLU A 155 30.65 -2.78 -24.27
CA GLU A 155 29.91 -1.66 -23.72
C GLU A 155 29.37 -2.12 -22.38
N LYS A 156 30.11 -1.82 -21.31
CA LYS A 156 29.55 -1.80 -19.96
C LYS A 156 28.22 -1.04 -20.08
N PRO A 157 27.06 -1.69 -19.83
CA PRO A 157 25.85 -0.93 -19.64
C PRO A 157 26.08 -0.18 -18.34
N GLU A 158 26.58 1.05 -18.43
CA GLU A 158 26.38 1.98 -17.34
C GLU A 158 24.87 2.01 -17.14
N LEU A 159 24.41 1.47 -16.01
CA LEU A 159 23.08 1.77 -15.52
C LEU A 159 23.09 3.30 -15.40
N GLN A 160 22.60 3.98 -16.43
CA GLN A 160 22.21 5.37 -16.31
C GLN A 160 21.27 5.37 -15.13
N GLY A 161 21.72 5.98 -14.03
CA GLY A 161 21.02 6.00 -12.75
C GLY A 161 19.56 6.27 -13.06
N ASN A 162 18.72 5.30 -12.71
CA ASN A 162 17.33 5.26 -13.09
C ASN A 162 16.76 6.66 -12.84
N GLY A 163 16.33 7.36 -13.89
CA GLY A 163 15.75 8.71 -13.82
C GLY A 163 14.47 8.82 -12.98
N LEU A 164 14.17 7.75 -12.26
CA LEU A 164 13.15 7.58 -11.26
C LEU A 164 13.61 7.99 -9.85
N ASP A 165 14.83 8.50 -9.70
CA ASP A 165 15.31 9.02 -8.42
C ASP A 165 14.45 10.19 -7.93
N ARG A 166 13.98 10.05 -6.69
CA ARG A 166 13.10 10.99 -6.00
C ARG A 166 13.82 11.58 -4.80
N ARG A 167 13.61 12.88 -4.55
CA ARG A 167 14.20 13.57 -3.39
C ARG A 167 13.53 13.19 -2.08
N TYR A 168 12.22 12.97 -2.12
CA TYR A 168 11.42 12.50 -0.99
C TYR A 168 10.44 11.42 -1.45
N LEU A 169 9.94 10.62 -0.49
CA LEU A 169 8.99 9.53 -0.78
C LEU A 169 7.65 10.05 -1.33
N SER A 170 7.29 11.29 -0.95
CA SER A 170 6.07 11.98 -1.36
C SER A 170 6.17 12.71 -2.70
N ASP A 171 7.39 12.94 -3.19
CA ASP A 171 7.60 13.69 -4.43
C ASP A 171 7.63 12.75 -5.63
N PRO A 172 7.04 13.14 -6.77
CA PRO A 172 7.16 12.36 -7.99
C PRO A 172 8.63 12.32 -8.44
N PRO A 173 9.06 11.23 -9.09
CA PRO A 173 10.39 11.13 -9.67
C PRO A 173 10.77 12.34 -10.53
N GLY A 174 12.04 12.76 -10.45
CA GLY A 174 12.52 14.01 -11.03
C GLY A 174 12.30 14.13 -12.55
N ASP A 175 12.41 13.02 -13.29
CA ASP A 175 12.16 13.04 -14.74
C ASP A 175 10.70 13.28 -15.11
N LEU A 176 9.73 12.95 -14.25
CA LEU A 176 8.32 13.22 -14.50
C LEU A 176 7.97 14.71 -14.35
N LEU A 177 8.84 15.49 -13.70
CA LEU A 177 8.70 16.96 -13.64
C LEU A 177 9.22 17.64 -14.91
N ARG A 178 9.85 16.91 -15.83
CA ARG A 178 10.36 17.45 -17.10
C ARG A 178 9.38 17.09 -18.21
N ALA A 179 8.95 18.07 -18.99
CA ALA A 179 8.12 17.77 -20.16
C ALA A 179 8.92 16.92 -21.16
N GLN A 180 8.26 15.95 -21.78
CA GLN A 180 8.85 15.12 -22.82
C GLN A 180 9.49 16.01 -23.91
N GLY A 181 10.80 15.82 -24.14
CA GLY A 181 11.57 16.61 -25.11
C GLY A 181 12.03 17.99 -24.63
N GLY A 182 12.10 18.26 -23.32
CA GLY A 182 12.73 19.48 -22.77
C GLY A 182 11.91 20.76 -22.94
N ARG A 183 10.62 20.64 -23.27
CA ARG A 183 9.71 21.79 -23.40
C ARG A 183 9.32 22.31 -22.00
N LYS A 184 9.01 23.60 -21.88
CA LYS A 184 8.50 24.16 -20.61
C LYS A 184 7.07 23.65 -20.38
N LEU A 185 6.80 23.08 -19.21
CA LEU A 185 5.44 22.71 -18.79
C LEU A 185 4.59 23.99 -18.74
N LYS A 186 3.55 24.07 -19.56
CA LYS A 186 2.50 25.08 -19.39
C LYS A 186 1.61 24.60 -18.25
N ALA A 187 1.32 25.46 -17.27
CA ALA A 187 0.31 25.15 -16.27
C ALA A 187 -0.99 24.78 -17.01
N SER A 188 -1.49 23.57 -16.81
CA SER A 188 -2.82 23.22 -17.27
C SER A 188 -3.78 24.10 -16.48
N SER A 189 -4.33 25.12 -17.12
CA SER A 189 -5.50 25.81 -16.59
C SER A 189 -6.62 24.80 -16.56
N ASP A 190 -7.27 24.64 -15.41
CA ASP A 190 -8.52 23.92 -15.35
C ASP A 190 -9.48 24.53 -16.38
N PRO A 191 -10.25 23.70 -17.11
CA PRO A 191 -11.21 24.21 -18.07
C PRO A 191 -12.23 25.04 -17.31
N ILE A 192 -12.36 26.32 -17.67
CA ILE A 192 -13.44 27.17 -17.16
C ILE A 192 -14.75 26.57 -17.69
N ILE A 193 -15.50 25.91 -16.81
CA ILE A 193 -16.80 25.34 -17.14
C ILE A 193 -17.75 26.52 -17.39
N SER A 194 -18.16 26.73 -18.63
CA SER A 194 -19.16 27.75 -18.98
C SER A 194 -20.55 27.11 -19.03
N GLY A 195 -21.39 27.45 -18.04
CA GLY A 195 -22.75 26.94 -17.92
C GLY A 195 -22.94 25.88 -16.83
N ASP A 196 -24.16 25.34 -16.75
CA ASP A 196 -24.59 24.37 -15.75
C ASP A 196 -23.92 22.99 -15.99
N PRO A 197 -23.08 22.49 -15.06
CA PRO A 197 -22.30 21.26 -15.24
C PRO A 197 -23.16 20.01 -15.41
N ASP A 198 -24.40 20.03 -14.92
CA ASP A 198 -25.31 18.87 -14.98
C ASP A 198 -26.15 18.83 -16.27
N SER A 199 -25.96 19.80 -17.17
CA SER A 199 -26.68 19.84 -18.45
C SER A 199 -26.02 18.94 -19.52
N PRO A 200 -26.79 18.06 -20.21
CA PRO A 200 -26.26 17.21 -21.29
C PRO A 200 -25.62 18.02 -22.43
N SER A 201 -26.11 19.23 -22.66
CA SER A 201 -25.59 20.17 -23.66
C SER A 201 -24.19 20.67 -23.34
N ALA A 202 -23.87 20.91 -22.06
CA ALA A 202 -22.54 21.35 -21.65
C ALA A 202 -21.50 20.25 -21.91
N TYR A 203 -21.87 19.00 -21.63
CA TYR A 203 -21.03 17.82 -21.90
C TYR A 203 -20.70 17.67 -23.39
N LEU A 204 -21.71 17.78 -24.26
CA LEU A 204 -21.52 17.68 -25.72
C LEU A 204 -20.59 18.78 -26.25
N ARG A 205 -20.74 20.01 -25.75
CA ARG A 205 -19.88 21.14 -26.12
C ARG A 205 -18.43 20.93 -25.66
N GLN A 206 -18.24 20.36 -24.46
CA GLN A 206 -16.92 20.04 -23.94
C GLN A 206 -16.24 18.91 -24.73
N GLN A 207 -17.00 17.91 -25.19
CA GLN A 207 -16.45 16.88 -26.09
C GLN A 207 -15.98 17.47 -27.42
N GLN A 208 -16.73 18.40 -27.99
CA GLN A 208 -16.36 19.05 -29.27
C GLN A 208 -15.10 19.91 -29.16
N SER A 209 -14.85 20.56 -28.02
CA SER A 209 -13.65 21.40 -27.84
C SER A 209 -12.35 20.60 -27.58
N ARG A 210 -12.45 19.28 -27.35
CA ARG A 210 -11.30 18.41 -27.04
C ARG A 210 -10.73 17.69 -28.26
N GLN A 211 -11.44 17.69 -29.40
CA GLN A 211 -10.89 17.24 -30.69
C GLN A 211 -10.10 18.36 -31.35
#